data_AF-A0A0E0J844-F1
#
_entry.id   AF-A0A0E0J844-F1
#
_cell.length_a   1.000
_cell.length_b   1.000
_cell.length_c   1.000
_cell.angle_alpha   90.00
_cell.angle_beta   90.00
_cell.angle_gamma   90.00
#
_symmetry.space_group_name_H-M   'P 1'
#
loop_
_entity.id
_entity.type
_entity.pdbx_description
1 polymer ?
#
loop_
_entity_poly.entity_id
_entity_poly.type
_entity_poly.pdbx_seq_one_letter_code
_entity_poly.pdbx_strand_id
1 'polypeptide(L)'
;MRFSVTERCKPNPENCQYHSTCGMMQVFSLKLAKTTTNSSPIQLYGYIAARDVVDSMLNFVFNRSRDDPIVVQQGSIIEMTGPKRGIGMVADVIFEFDMRIKNGEKEEDDLQLIDEIIEIDDNVVTMIGTPRTFRLSGDCGSVDMSMAIFDNAVEATVEVAISELHYGFDLSISYVLSELEENREFQLFRGAIGESCGLRRFVIAVNLDTLMHLKFKVHKEGSNFVEHCCSFESKK
;
A
#
# COMPACT_ATOMS: atom_id res chain seq x y z
N MET A 1 17.52 7.86 -4.04
CA MET A 1 17.06 6.69 -3.27
C MET A 1 18.01 6.54 -2.08
N ARG A 2 17.56 6.86 -0.86
CA ARG A 2 18.31 6.54 0.35
C ARG A 2 17.75 5.21 0.86
N PHE A 3 18.58 4.18 0.89
CA PHE A 3 18.23 2.95 1.59
C PHE A 3 18.19 3.31 3.09
N SER A 4 17.01 3.21 3.72
CA SER A 4 16.90 3.32 5.17
C SER A 4 17.79 2.24 5.79
N VAL A 5 18.57 2.63 6.81
CA VAL A 5 19.54 1.78 7.52
C VAL A 5 18.89 0.44 7.87
N THR A 6 19.13 -0.59 7.07
CA THR A 6 18.53 -1.89 7.30
C THR A 6 19.37 -2.60 8.36
N GLU A 7 18.78 -2.91 9.51
CA GLU A 7 19.35 -3.85 10.50
C GLU A 7 19.62 -5.25 9.91
N ARG A 8 19.15 -5.48 8.67
CA ARG A 8 19.34 -6.69 7.86
C ARG A 8 20.63 -6.71 7.05
N CYS A 9 21.39 -5.64 7.06
CA CYS A 9 22.68 -5.60 6.38
C CYS A 9 23.73 -6.38 7.19
N LYS A 10 24.45 -7.32 6.54
CA LYS A 10 25.49 -8.15 7.16
C LYS A 10 26.89 -7.80 6.64
N PRO A 11 27.92 -7.76 7.52
CA PRO A 11 27.83 -7.93 8.97
C PRO A 11 27.19 -6.73 9.70
N ASN A 12 27.27 -5.52 9.15
CA ASN A 12 26.69 -4.32 9.74
C ASN A 12 26.37 -3.26 8.66
N PRO A 13 25.53 -2.26 8.98
CA PRO A 13 25.11 -1.23 8.01
C PRO A 13 26.24 -0.38 7.40
N GLU A 14 27.39 -0.25 8.06
CA GLU A 14 28.52 0.56 7.58
C GLU A 14 29.39 -0.19 6.56
N ASN A 15 29.39 -1.52 6.61
CA ASN A 15 30.17 -2.41 5.74
C ASN A 15 29.26 -3.48 5.12
N CYS A 16 28.23 -3.03 4.39
CA CYS A 16 27.23 -3.95 3.84
C CYS A 16 27.81 -4.85 2.76
N GLN A 17 27.78 -6.15 3.00
CA GLN A 17 28.17 -7.16 2.01
C GLN A 17 26.96 -7.87 1.41
N TYR A 18 25.92 -8.08 2.22
CA TYR A 18 24.64 -8.60 1.75
C TYR A 18 23.50 -8.25 2.72
N HIS A 19 22.28 -8.13 2.19
CA HIS A 19 21.06 -8.03 2.98
C HIS A 19 20.50 -9.44 3.30
N SER A 20 20.20 -9.70 4.59
CA SER A 20 19.44 -10.88 4.99
C SER A 20 17.97 -10.70 4.57
N THR A 21 17.48 -11.63 3.76
CA THR A 21 16.09 -11.68 3.29
C THR A 21 15.20 -12.40 4.30
N CYS A 22 13.88 -12.22 4.17
CA CYS A 22 12.90 -13.05 4.86
C CYS A 22 11.59 -13.07 4.08
N GLY A 23 10.65 -13.91 4.51
CA GLY A 23 9.25 -13.82 4.08
C GLY A 23 8.72 -12.41 4.35
N MET A 24 8.08 -11.79 3.37
CA MET A 24 7.39 -10.51 3.54
C MET A 24 6.04 -10.55 2.86
N MET A 25 5.07 -9.88 3.47
CA MET A 25 3.75 -9.69 2.90
C MET A 25 3.67 -8.32 2.22
N GLN A 26 3.07 -8.29 1.03
CA GLN A 26 2.72 -7.06 0.33
C GLN A 26 1.22 -6.90 0.24
N VAL A 27 0.69 -5.79 0.75
CA VAL A 27 -0.69 -5.35 0.45
C VAL A 27 -0.65 -4.47 -0.80
N PHE A 28 -1.30 -4.93 -1.87
CA PHE A 28 -1.30 -4.27 -3.17
C PHE A 28 -2.38 -3.22 -3.33
N SER A 29 -3.56 -3.46 -2.74
CA SER A 29 -4.69 -2.55 -2.89
C SER A 29 -5.77 -2.80 -1.85
N LEU A 30 -6.48 -1.73 -1.50
CA LEU A 30 -7.76 -1.77 -0.81
C LEU A 30 -8.85 -1.27 -1.77
N LYS A 31 -10.02 -1.90 -1.77
CA LYS A 31 -11.16 -1.50 -2.62
C LYS A 31 -12.44 -1.53 -1.81
N LEU A 32 -13.22 -0.47 -1.89
CA LEU A 32 -14.56 -0.45 -1.29
C LEU A 32 -15.48 -1.36 -2.13
N ALA A 33 -15.78 -2.56 -1.65
CA ALA A 33 -16.50 -3.55 -2.44
C ALA A 33 -18.01 -3.32 -2.41
N LYS A 34 -18.57 -3.10 -1.21
CA LYS A 34 -20.00 -2.89 -1.00
C LYS A 34 -20.21 -1.98 0.19
N THR A 35 -21.26 -1.17 0.15
CA THR A 35 -21.79 -0.43 1.30
C THR A 35 -23.30 -0.61 1.39
N THR A 36 -23.85 -0.49 2.59
CA THR A 36 -25.31 -0.48 2.82
C THR A 36 -25.91 0.90 2.55
N THR A 37 -25.10 1.96 2.62
CA THR A 37 -25.54 3.31 2.28
C THR A 37 -25.64 3.52 0.78
N ASN A 38 -26.66 4.27 0.36
CA ASN A 38 -26.83 4.75 -1.01
C ASN A 38 -26.20 6.14 -1.21
N SER A 39 -25.63 6.75 -0.17
CA SER A 39 -24.88 7.99 -0.31
C SER A 39 -23.62 7.73 -1.12
N SER A 40 -23.43 8.48 -2.20
CA SER A 40 -22.21 8.45 -3.02
C SER A 40 -21.89 9.88 -3.45
N PRO A 41 -20.65 10.36 -3.26
CA PRO A 41 -19.50 9.64 -2.71
C PRO A 41 -19.54 9.48 -1.18
N ILE A 42 -18.73 8.55 -0.65
CA ILE A 42 -18.70 8.16 0.77
C ILE A 42 -17.42 8.67 1.42
N GLN A 43 -17.52 9.20 2.64
CA GLN A 43 -16.39 9.60 3.45
C GLN A 43 -15.98 8.44 4.38
N LEU A 44 -14.78 7.90 4.17
CA LEU A 44 -14.22 6.83 5.00
C LEU A 44 -13.09 7.34 5.89
N TYR A 45 -13.04 6.84 7.11
CA TYR A 45 -11.92 7.05 8.03
C TYR A 45 -11.70 5.80 8.89
N GLY A 46 -10.69 5.84 9.76
CA GLY A 46 -10.27 4.71 10.58
C GLY A 46 -8.95 4.14 10.09
N TYR A 47 -8.71 2.86 10.36
CA TYR A 47 -7.42 2.25 10.06
C TYR A 47 -7.53 0.78 9.65
N ILE A 48 -6.49 0.34 8.94
CA ILE A 48 -6.12 -1.06 8.75
C ILE A 48 -4.62 -1.15 9.03
N ALA A 49 -4.21 -2.03 9.93
CA ALA A 49 -2.82 -2.19 10.30
C ALA A 49 -2.44 -3.67 10.37
N ALA A 50 -1.20 -3.95 10.00
CA ALA A 50 -0.58 -5.25 10.22
C ALA A 50 0.27 -5.21 11.51
N ARG A 51 0.28 -6.32 12.24
CA ARG A 51 1.21 -6.61 13.34
C ARG A 51 2.00 -7.84 12.95
N ASP A 52 3.31 -7.69 12.95
CA ASP A 52 4.25 -8.78 12.74
C ASP A 52 5.22 -8.90 13.92
N VAL A 53 6.05 -9.93 13.87
CA VAL A 53 7.04 -10.22 14.91
C VAL A 53 8.23 -9.26 14.94
N VAL A 54 8.30 -8.26 14.05
CA VAL A 54 9.42 -7.31 14.02
C VAL A 54 9.37 -6.41 15.25
N ASP A 55 8.21 -5.84 15.57
CA ASP A 55 8.02 -4.98 16.74
C ASP A 55 6.65 -5.16 17.42
N SER A 56 5.75 -5.99 16.87
CA SER A 56 4.36 -6.20 17.32
C SER A 56 3.50 -4.93 17.41
N MET A 57 3.98 -3.81 16.87
CA MET A 57 3.28 -2.54 16.82
C MET A 57 2.38 -2.46 15.57
N LEU A 58 1.45 -1.50 15.58
CA LEU A 58 0.58 -1.23 14.44
C LEU A 58 1.39 -0.65 13.27
N ASN A 59 1.54 -1.44 12.21
CA ASN A 59 2.08 -0.99 10.93
C ASN A 59 0.92 -0.67 9.97
N PHE A 60 0.52 0.60 9.93
CA PHE A 60 -0.70 1.05 9.24
C PHE A 60 -0.61 0.94 7.71
N VAL A 61 -1.43 0.09 7.11
CA VAL A 61 -1.66 0.06 5.65
C VAL A 61 -2.57 1.22 5.22
N PHE A 62 -3.58 1.51 6.03
CA PHE A 62 -4.47 2.65 5.91
C PHE A 62 -4.65 3.29 7.29
N ASN A 63 -4.59 4.61 7.36
CA ASN A 63 -4.87 5.37 8.58
C ASN A 63 -5.33 6.78 8.23
N ARG A 64 -6.59 7.11 8.52
CA ARG A 64 -7.16 8.44 8.35
C ARG A 64 -8.01 8.78 9.56
N SER A 65 -7.89 10.02 10.04
CA SER A 65 -8.74 10.52 11.13
C SER A 65 -10.13 10.90 10.61
N ARG A 66 -11.10 11.01 11.51
CA ARG A 66 -12.46 11.49 11.17
C ARG A 66 -12.47 12.91 10.60
N ASP A 67 -11.50 13.73 10.97
CA ASP A 67 -11.36 15.12 10.53
C ASP A 67 -10.77 15.23 9.11
N ASP A 68 -10.04 14.19 8.67
CA ASP A 68 -9.45 14.08 7.34
C ASP A 68 -9.86 12.75 6.66
N PRO A 69 -11.15 12.55 6.36
CA PRO A 69 -11.63 11.32 5.75
C PRO A 69 -11.28 11.27 4.26
N ILE A 70 -11.13 10.07 3.72
CA ILE A 70 -11.01 9.87 2.28
C ILE A 70 -12.39 9.78 1.62
N VAL A 71 -12.56 10.49 0.50
CA VAL A 71 -13.79 10.43 -0.30
C VAL A 71 -13.65 9.36 -1.37
N VAL A 72 -14.49 8.33 -1.33
CA VAL A 72 -14.45 7.19 -2.27
C VAL A 72 -15.82 6.85 -2.82
N GLN A 73 -15.86 6.25 -3.99
CA GLN A 73 -17.07 5.65 -4.56
C GLN A 73 -17.08 4.15 -4.31
N GLN A 74 -18.25 3.56 -4.16
CA GLN A 74 -18.39 2.10 -4.14
C GLN A 74 -17.79 1.50 -5.42
N GLY A 75 -17.03 0.43 -5.29
CA GLY A 75 -16.30 -0.23 -6.37
C GLY A 75 -14.95 0.39 -6.70
N SER A 76 -14.57 1.50 -6.07
CA SER A 76 -13.29 2.18 -6.30
C SER A 76 -12.20 1.77 -5.32
N ILE A 77 -10.95 2.01 -5.70
CA ILE A 77 -9.76 1.83 -4.86
C ILE A 77 -9.78 2.86 -3.73
N ILE A 78 -9.45 2.40 -2.52
CA ILE A 78 -9.18 3.25 -1.37
C ILE A 78 -7.68 3.55 -1.39
N GLU A 79 -7.31 4.82 -1.41
CA GLU A 79 -5.91 5.22 -1.40
C GLU A 79 -5.25 4.84 -0.07
N MET A 80 -4.30 3.91 -0.13
CA MET A 80 -3.53 3.47 1.04
C MET A 80 -2.56 4.56 1.47
N THR A 81 -2.48 4.79 2.78
CA THR A 81 -1.40 5.60 3.37
C THR A 81 -0.06 4.87 3.32
N GLY A 82 -0.11 3.54 3.27
CA GLY A 82 1.03 2.65 3.11
C GLY A 82 1.70 2.35 4.45
N PRO A 83 2.18 1.11 4.63
CA PRO A 83 2.89 0.73 5.84
C PRO A 83 4.19 1.53 5.97
N LYS A 84 4.61 1.82 7.21
CA LYS A 84 5.83 2.59 7.51
C LYS A 84 7.10 1.81 7.16
N ARG A 85 7.00 0.49 7.20
CA ARG A 85 8.04 -0.50 6.93
C ARG A 85 7.40 -1.72 6.29
N GLY A 86 8.20 -2.61 5.71
CA GLY A 86 7.69 -3.86 5.18
C GLY A 86 7.07 -4.73 6.27
N ILE A 87 6.08 -5.54 5.88
CA ILE A 87 5.37 -6.47 6.77
C ILE A 87 6.13 -7.80 6.71
N GLY A 88 6.77 -8.20 7.80
CA GLY A 88 7.54 -9.43 7.89
C GLY A 88 6.65 -10.65 8.07
N MET A 89 6.79 -11.63 7.19
CA MET A 89 6.13 -12.93 7.27
C MET A 89 7.13 -13.99 7.76
N VAL A 90 7.65 -13.79 8.98
CA VAL A 90 8.55 -14.76 9.65
C VAL A 90 7.76 -15.66 10.62
N ALA A 91 6.58 -15.19 11.02
CA ALA A 91 5.54 -15.90 11.73
C ALA A 91 4.21 -15.28 11.30
N ASP A 92 3.12 -15.72 11.92
CA ASP A 92 1.77 -15.25 11.63
C ASP A 92 1.67 -13.72 11.73
N VAL A 93 0.96 -13.14 10.75
CA VAL A 93 0.69 -11.70 10.68
C VAL A 93 -0.75 -11.46 11.08
N ILE A 94 -0.95 -10.60 12.07
CA ILE A 94 -2.27 -10.20 12.51
C ILE A 94 -2.65 -8.89 11.81
N PHE A 95 -3.81 -8.85 11.18
CA PHE A 95 -4.42 -7.61 10.72
C PHE A 95 -5.50 -7.17 11.70
N GLU A 96 -5.39 -5.91 12.14
CA GLU A 96 -6.34 -5.22 13.00
C GLU A 96 -6.92 -4.05 12.21
N PHE A 97 -8.25 -3.91 12.19
CA PHE A 97 -8.91 -2.85 11.45
C PHE A 97 -10.20 -2.39 12.14
N ASP A 98 -10.41 -1.07 12.17
CA ASP A 98 -11.69 -0.41 12.46
C ASP A 98 -11.82 0.70 11.41
N MET A 99 -12.71 0.50 10.45
CA MET A 99 -13.05 1.50 9.44
C MET A 99 -14.50 1.92 9.56
N ARG A 100 -14.74 3.21 9.33
CA ARG A 100 -16.05 3.85 9.52
C ARG A 100 -16.41 4.72 8.35
N ILE A 101 -17.71 4.80 8.10
CA ILE A 101 -18.32 5.78 7.19
C ILE A 101 -18.73 6.98 8.05
N LYS A 102 -18.17 8.14 7.73
CA LYS A 102 -18.57 9.40 8.36
C LYS A 102 -20.00 9.73 7.95
N ASN A 103 -20.85 9.99 8.94
CA ASN A 103 -22.26 10.30 8.74
C ASN A 103 -22.65 11.42 9.71
N GLY A 104 -22.91 12.62 9.20
CA GLY A 104 -23.21 13.78 10.05
C GLY A 104 -22.00 14.37 10.78
N GLU A 105 -22.29 15.26 11.73
CA GLU A 105 -21.26 16.05 12.43
C GLU A 105 -20.60 15.29 13.58
N LYS A 106 -21.32 14.38 14.23
CA LYS A 106 -20.85 13.70 15.44
C LYS A 106 -20.45 12.25 15.14
N GLU A 107 -19.47 11.75 15.88
CA GLU A 107 -19.00 10.36 15.73
C GLU A 107 -20.08 9.32 16.07
N GLU A 108 -21.02 9.66 16.96
CA GLU A 108 -22.15 8.78 17.33
C GLU A 108 -23.10 8.46 16.17
N ASP A 109 -23.11 9.30 15.13
CA ASP A 109 -23.93 9.13 13.95
C ASP A 109 -23.22 8.27 12.87
N ASP A 110 -21.92 8.02 13.02
CA ASP A 110 -21.11 7.29 12.04
C ASP A 110 -21.43 5.80 11.99
N LEU A 111 -21.21 5.20 10.83
CA LEU A 111 -21.50 3.79 10.59
C LEU A 111 -20.22 2.96 10.58
N GLN A 112 -20.20 1.86 11.34
CA GLN A 112 -19.10 0.91 11.32
C GLN A 112 -19.08 0.11 10.01
N LEU A 113 -18.06 0.33 9.18
CA LEU A 113 -17.91 -0.34 7.89
C LEU A 113 -17.38 -1.76 8.08
N ILE A 114 -16.25 -1.89 8.76
CA ILE A 114 -15.59 -3.14 9.15
C ILE A 114 -14.87 -2.92 10.48
N ASP A 115 -14.91 -3.90 11.39
CA ASP A 115 -14.18 -3.89 12.64
C ASP A 115 -13.91 -5.33 13.06
N GLU A 116 -12.67 -5.76 12.95
CA GLU A 116 -12.28 -7.13 13.23
C GLU A 116 -10.77 -7.28 13.36
N ILE A 117 -10.37 -8.47 13.80
CA ILE A 117 -8.99 -8.93 13.79
C ILE A 117 -8.95 -10.23 13.00
N ILE A 118 -8.03 -10.33 12.04
CA ILE A 118 -7.77 -11.56 11.31
C ILE A 118 -6.29 -11.95 11.43
N GLU A 119 -6.02 -13.24 11.35
CA GLU A 119 -4.68 -13.80 11.39
C GLU A 119 -4.38 -14.48 10.06
N ILE A 120 -3.19 -14.22 9.53
CA ILE A 120 -2.67 -14.86 8.32
C ILE A 120 -1.52 -15.76 8.73
N ASP A 121 -1.73 -17.06 8.58
CA ASP A 121 -0.79 -18.14 8.94
C ASP A 121 0.43 -18.16 7.99
N ASP A 122 1.63 -18.34 8.55
CA ASP A 122 2.89 -18.44 7.81
C ASP A 122 3.01 -19.68 6.90
N ASN A 123 2.14 -20.66 7.09
CA ASN A 123 2.05 -21.88 6.28
C ASN A 123 1.15 -21.73 5.04
N VAL A 124 0.62 -20.53 4.76
CA VAL A 124 -0.26 -20.29 3.59
C VAL A 124 0.56 -20.19 2.29
N VAL A 125 1.04 -21.34 1.82
CA VAL A 125 1.83 -21.50 0.58
C VAL A 125 1.08 -21.00 -0.66
N THR A 126 -0.26 -21.00 -0.63
CA THR A 126 -1.11 -20.63 -1.79
C THR A 126 -1.07 -19.14 -2.17
N MET A 127 -0.44 -18.30 -1.33
CA MET A 127 -0.26 -16.86 -1.55
C MET A 127 1.16 -16.48 -1.99
N ILE A 128 2.10 -17.43 -2.01
CA ILE A 128 3.48 -17.17 -2.41
C ILE A 128 3.49 -16.76 -3.88
N GLY A 129 3.98 -15.56 -4.17
CA GLY A 129 4.05 -14.97 -5.51
C GLY A 129 2.70 -14.81 -6.23
N THR A 130 1.58 -15.08 -5.55
CA THR A 130 0.25 -15.13 -6.16
C THR A 130 -0.69 -14.16 -5.46
N PRO A 131 -0.96 -12.97 -6.03
CA PRO A 131 -1.86 -12.00 -5.45
C PRO A 131 -3.27 -12.58 -5.26
N ARG A 132 -3.72 -12.64 -4.02
CA ARG A 132 -5.08 -13.03 -3.65
C ARG A 132 -5.85 -11.82 -3.17
N THR A 133 -7.18 -11.87 -3.29
CA THR A 133 -8.09 -10.84 -2.76
C THR A 133 -8.93 -11.44 -1.66
N PHE A 134 -8.92 -10.78 -0.51
CA PHE A 134 -9.66 -11.15 0.69
C PHE A 134 -10.76 -10.13 0.93
N ARG A 135 -11.97 -10.62 1.20
CA ARG A 135 -13.12 -9.78 1.49
C ARG A 135 -13.24 -9.59 3.00
N LEU A 136 -12.90 -8.40 3.49
CA LEU A 136 -13.18 -7.98 4.86
C LEU A 136 -14.62 -7.51 4.91
N SER A 137 -15.47 -8.21 5.66
CA SER A 137 -16.90 -7.91 5.74
C SER A 137 -17.24 -7.30 7.08
N GLY A 138 -18.20 -6.39 7.11
CA GLY A 138 -18.73 -5.81 8.34
C GLY A 138 -20.17 -5.37 8.14
N ASP A 139 -20.73 -4.76 9.17
CA ASP A 139 -22.17 -4.50 9.25
C ASP A 139 -22.68 -3.57 8.15
N CYS A 140 -21.91 -2.51 7.84
CA CYS A 140 -22.31 -1.50 6.87
C CYS A 140 -21.64 -1.64 5.50
N GLY A 141 -20.88 -2.71 5.27
CA GLY A 141 -20.24 -2.93 3.97
C GLY A 141 -19.08 -3.91 4.00
N SER A 142 -18.19 -3.76 3.03
CA SER A 142 -17.01 -4.61 2.92
C SER A 142 -15.90 -3.98 2.11
N VAL A 143 -14.67 -4.32 2.46
CA VAL A 143 -13.43 -3.89 1.80
C VAL A 143 -12.72 -5.11 1.23
N ASP A 144 -12.38 -5.06 -0.04
CA ASP A 144 -11.51 -6.04 -0.69
C ASP A 144 -10.04 -5.63 -0.46
N MET A 145 -9.25 -6.50 0.16
CA MET A 145 -7.81 -6.36 0.35
C MET A 145 -7.07 -7.33 -0.55
N SER A 146 -6.22 -6.83 -1.44
CA SER A 146 -5.36 -7.68 -2.26
C SER A 146 -3.94 -7.75 -1.71
N MET A 147 -3.39 -8.95 -1.57
CA MET A 147 -2.05 -9.17 -1.03
C MET A 147 -1.39 -10.46 -1.55
N ALA A 148 -0.07 -10.58 -1.41
CA ALA A 148 0.73 -11.79 -1.63
C ALA A 148 1.87 -11.89 -0.63
N ILE A 149 2.46 -13.09 -0.56
CA ILE A 149 3.67 -13.38 0.24
C ILE A 149 4.86 -13.55 -0.69
N PHE A 150 6.02 -13.06 -0.25
CA PHE A 150 7.29 -13.14 -0.95
C PHE A 150 8.35 -13.74 -0.01
N ASP A 151 8.83 -14.94 -0.28
CA ASP A 151 9.68 -15.71 0.64
C ASP A 151 11.09 -15.14 0.82
N ASN A 152 11.62 -14.52 -0.23
CA ASN A 152 13.01 -14.06 -0.28
C ASN A 152 13.05 -12.54 -0.48
N ALA A 153 12.30 -11.81 0.33
CA ALA A 153 12.01 -10.40 0.08
C ALA A 153 12.89 -9.41 0.84
N VAL A 154 13.00 -8.23 0.23
CA VAL A 154 13.60 -7.02 0.79
C VAL A 154 12.62 -5.85 0.71
N GLU A 155 12.83 -4.84 1.56
CA GLU A 155 12.04 -3.62 1.56
C GLU A 155 12.55 -2.65 0.46
N ALA A 156 11.74 -2.42 -0.57
CA ALA A 156 11.93 -1.34 -1.51
C ALA A 156 11.22 -0.07 -1.01
N THR A 157 11.95 1.04 -1.02
CA THR A 157 11.44 2.35 -0.64
C THR A 157 11.39 3.27 -1.84
N VAL A 158 10.20 3.78 -2.15
CA VAL A 158 9.99 4.77 -3.22
C VAL A 158 9.69 6.12 -2.59
N GLU A 159 10.53 7.11 -2.90
CA GLU A 159 10.36 8.51 -2.51
C GLU A 159 10.41 9.35 -3.78
N VAL A 160 9.39 10.17 -4.00
CA VAL A 160 9.26 10.99 -5.20
C VAL A 160 9.15 12.44 -4.80
N ALA A 161 10.03 13.27 -5.37
CA ALA A 161 10.02 14.71 -5.19
C ALA A 161 9.78 15.39 -6.54
N ILE A 162 8.82 16.31 -6.56
CA ILE A 162 8.53 17.20 -7.68
C ILE A 162 9.26 18.51 -7.37
N SER A 163 10.42 18.70 -8.00
CA SER A 163 11.30 19.84 -7.74
C SER A 163 10.85 21.12 -8.43
N GLU A 164 10.39 21.02 -9.68
CA GLU A 164 10.04 22.16 -10.52
C GLU A 164 8.77 21.88 -11.32
N LEU A 165 7.92 22.89 -11.46
CA LEU A 165 6.63 22.78 -12.13
C LEU A 165 6.33 24.05 -12.92
N HIS A 166 6.01 23.89 -14.20
CA HIS A 166 5.62 25.02 -15.06
C HIS A 166 4.10 25.23 -15.08
N TYR A 167 3.32 24.16 -14.87
CA TYR A 167 1.87 24.15 -14.84
C TYR A 167 1.39 22.89 -14.11
N GLY A 168 0.17 22.94 -13.54
CA GLY A 168 -0.43 21.80 -12.86
C GLY A 168 -0.70 20.61 -13.78
N PHE A 169 -0.58 19.40 -13.24
CA PHE A 169 -0.85 18.14 -13.96
C PHE A 169 -1.38 17.06 -13.03
N ASP A 170 -2.07 16.07 -13.59
CA ASP A 170 -2.42 14.85 -12.87
C ASP A 170 -1.28 13.85 -12.95
N LEU A 171 -0.88 13.33 -11.79
CA LEU A 171 0.17 12.33 -11.66
C LEU A 171 -0.43 11.02 -11.17
N SER A 172 -0.08 9.94 -11.85
CA SER A 172 -0.33 8.56 -11.42
C SER A 172 0.99 7.82 -11.35
N ILE A 173 1.28 7.21 -10.21
CA ILE A 173 2.46 6.40 -9.97
C ILE A 173 2.01 4.98 -9.66
N SER A 174 2.51 4.02 -10.42
CA SER A 174 2.23 2.61 -10.26
C SER A 174 3.49 1.78 -10.41
N TYR A 175 3.44 0.52 -10.02
CA TYR A 175 4.56 -0.40 -10.18
C TYR A 175 4.10 -1.76 -10.70
N VAL A 176 5.03 -2.47 -11.33
CA VAL A 176 4.91 -3.86 -11.76
C VAL A 176 6.08 -4.63 -11.17
N LEU A 177 5.80 -5.80 -10.64
CA LEU A 177 6.81 -6.73 -10.12
C LEU A 177 7.00 -7.86 -11.14
N SER A 178 8.24 -8.05 -11.59
CA SER A 178 8.60 -9.05 -12.60
C SER A 178 8.39 -10.50 -12.14
N GLU A 179 8.37 -10.71 -10.83
CA GLU A 179 8.18 -12.02 -10.19
C GLU A 179 6.71 -12.49 -10.14
N LEU A 180 5.76 -11.64 -10.55
CA LEU A 180 4.34 -11.99 -10.57
C LEU A 180 3.92 -12.41 -11.98
N GLU A 181 3.22 -13.55 -12.09
CA GLU A 181 2.89 -14.20 -13.37
C GLU A 181 2.11 -13.31 -14.37
N GLU A 182 1.37 -12.31 -13.88
CA GLU A 182 0.46 -11.51 -14.71
C GLU A 182 0.99 -10.11 -15.08
N ASN A 183 2.24 -9.74 -14.75
CA ASN A 183 2.77 -8.37 -14.92
C ASN A 183 1.76 -7.28 -14.48
N ARG A 184 1.04 -7.58 -13.40
CA ARG A 184 -0.07 -6.76 -12.93
C ARG A 184 0.47 -5.43 -12.43
N GLU A 185 -0.20 -4.35 -12.82
CA GLU A 185 0.14 -2.99 -12.41
C GLU A 185 -0.62 -2.60 -11.14
N PHE A 186 0.12 -2.15 -10.12
CA PHE A 186 -0.41 -1.76 -8.82
C PHE A 186 -0.21 -0.27 -8.58
N GLN A 187 -1.25 0.41 -8.12
CA GLN A 187 -1.25 1.86 -7.95
C GLN A 187 -0.63 2.24 -6.59
N LEU A 188 0.37 3.13 -6.60
CA LEU A 188 0.93 3.76 -5.39
C LEU A 188 0.28 5.10 -5.08
N PHE A 189 0.11 5.94 -6.12
CA PHE A 189 -0.37 7.30 -5.99
C PHE A 189 -1.19 7.73 -7.19
N ARG A 190 -2.24 8.52 -6.96
CA ARG A 190 -2.96 9.24 -7.99
C ARG A 190 -3.45 10.57 -7.43
N GLY A 191 -3.10 11.68 -8.08
CA GLY A 191 -3.57 12.98 -7.64
C GLY A 191 -3.10 14.12 -8.53
N ALA A 192 -3.74 15.28 -8.36
CA ALA A 192 -3.34 16.51 -9.02
C ALA A 192 -2.12 17.13 -8.32
N ILE A 193 -1.15 17.57 -9.10
CA ILE A 193 0.07 18.26 -8.65
C ILE A 193 -0.03 19.71 -9.13
N GLY A 194 -0.14 20.64 -8.18
CA GLY A 194 -0.23 22.08 -8.45
C GLY A 194 1.05 22.87 -8.14
N GLU A 195 1.97 22.29 -7.36
CA GLU A 195 3.18 22.96 -6.88
C GLU A 195 4.31 21.95 -6.64
N SER A 196 5.52 22.45 -6.40
CA SER A 196 6.66 21.61 -6.00
C SER A 196 6.40 20.99 -4.64
N CYS A 197 6.48 19.67 -4.54
CA CYS A 197 6.21 18.94 -3.31
C CYS A 197 7.00 17.63 -3.23
N GLY A 198 7.17 17.14 -2.01
CA GLY A 198 7.55 15.75 -1.77
C GLY A 198 6.29 14.91 -1.61
N LEU A 199 6.18 13.82 -2.36
CA LEU A 199 5.16 12.82 -2.10
C LEU A 199 5.55 11.99 -0.87
N ARG A 200 4.56 11.32 -0.27
CA ARG A 200 4.82 10.38 0.82
C ARG A 200 5.76 9.25 0.35
N ARG A 201 6.46 8.65 1.32
CA ARG A 201 7.24 7.44 1.12
C ARG A 201 6.31 6.26 0.87
N PHE A 202 6.64 5.41 -0.10
CA PHE A 202 5.97 4.14 -0.33
C PHE A 202 6.91 2.98 0.00
N VAL A 203 6.38 1.96 0.66
CA VAL A 203 7.11 0.76 1.04
C VAL A 203 6.52 -0.43 0.31
N ILE A 204 7.38 -1.20 -0.37
CA ILE A 204 7.01 -2.32 -1.23
C ILE A 204 7.92 -3.50 -0.89
N ALA A 205 7.34 -4.67 -0.63
CA ALA A 205 8.10 -5.91 -0.56
C ALA A 205 8.38 -6.40 -1.99
N VAL A 206 9.65 -6.67 -2.27
CA VAL A 206 10.12 -7.20 -3.56
C VAL A 206 11.01 -8.40 -3.29
N ASN A 207 10.90 -9.45 -4.10
CA ASN A 207 11.86 -10.56 -4.00
C ASN A 207 13.26 -10.06 -4.33
N LEU A 208 14.28 -10.67 -3.75
CA LEU A 208 15.67 -10.42 -4.08
C LEU A 208 15.99 -10.97 -5.48
N ASP A 209 16.90 -10.30 -6.18
CA ASP A 209 17.36 -10.64 -7.53
C ASP A 209 16.20 -10.56 -8.58
N THR A 210 15.22 -9.68 -8.36
CA THR A 210 14.09 -9.41 -9.26
C THR A 210 14.04 -7.93 -9.68
N LEU A 211 13.18 -7.60 -10.64
CA LEU A 211 12.96 -6.25 -11.13
C LEU A 211 11.62 -5.70 -10.69
N MET A 212 11.65 -4.48 -10.15
CA MET A 212 10.49 -3.63 -9.99
C MET A 212 10.50 -2.54 -11.08
N HIS A 213 9.41 -2.46 -11.84
CA HIS A 213 9.20 -1.41 -12.83
C HIS A 213 8.26 -0.35 -12.26
N LEU A 214 8.76 0.85 -12.01
CA LEU A 214 7.98 2.00 -11.56
C LEU A 214 7.54 2.82 -12.78
N LYS A 215 6.23 3.03 -12.91
CA LYS A 215 5.62 3.80 -14.00
C LYS A 215 5.08 5.12 -13.48
N PHE A 216 5.40 6.18 -14.21
CA PHE A 216 4.90 7.53 -13.99
C PHE A 216 4.04 7.91 -15.19
N LYS A 217 2.76 8.17 -14.93
CA LYS A 217 1.81 8.64 -15.95
C LYS A 217 1.44 10.07 -15.60
N VAL A 218 1.81 11.00 -16.48
CA VAL A 218 1.50 12.41 -16.37
C VAL A 218 0.43 12.76 -17.38
N HIS A 219 -0.69 13.30 -16.91
CA HIS A 219 -1.78 13.76 -17.74
C HIS A 219 -1.94 15.27 -17.56
N LYS A 220 -1.93 15.99 -18.68
CA LYS A 220 -2.26 17.41 -18.72
C LYS A 220 -3.57 17.57 -19.47
N GLU A 221 -4.44 18.43 -18.96
CA GLU A 221 -5.72 18.73 -19.59
C GLU A 221 -5.50 19.22 -21.03
N GLY A 222 -6.13 18.53 -21.99
CA GLY A 222 -6.00 18.82 -23.42
C GLY A 222 -4.77 18.22 -24.12
N SER A 223 -3.97 17.36 -23.47
CA SER A 223 -2.88 16.63 -24.12
C SER A 223 -2.98 15.11 -23.96
N ASN A 224 -2.24 14.37 -24.81
CA ASN A 224 -2.03 12.94 -24.58
C ASN A 224 -1.27 12.71 -23.26
N PHE A 225 -1.50 11.57 -22.64
CA PHE A 225 -0.74 11.16 -21.46
C PHE A 225 0.70 10.82 -21.85
N VAL A 226 1.65 11.22 -20.99
CA VAL A 226 3.06 10.84 -21.11
C VAL A 226 3.36 9.78 -20.07
N GLU A 227 3.88 8.64 -20.49
CA GLU A 227 4.30 7.56 -19.61
C GLU A 227 5.83 7.47 -19.59
N HIS A 228 6.40 7.38 -18.39
CA HIS A 228 7.81 7.10 -18.17
C HIS A 228 7.96 5.88 -17.26
N CYS A 229 8.89 4.98 -17.58
CA CYS A 229 9.12 3.75 -16.82
C CYS A 229 10.58 3.67 -16.37
N CYS A 230 10.78 3.39 -15.08
CA CYS A 230 12.09 3.16 -14.47
C CYS A 230 12.15 1.74 -13.91
N SER A 231 13.24 1.03 -14.14
CA SER A 231 13.44 -0.33 -13.62
C SER A 231 14.48 -0.31 -12.50
N PHE A 232 14.18 -1.03 -11.41
CA PHE A 232 15.05 -1.15 -10.25
C PHE A 232 15.26 -2.63 -9.94
N GLU A 233 16.53 -3.02 -9.80
CA GLU A 233 16.92 -4.39 -9.44
C GLU A 233 17.13 -4.47 -7.93
N SER A 234 16.48 -5.45 -7.30
CA SER A 234 16.67 -5.76 -5.88
C SER A 234 17.98 -6.54 -5.70
N LYS A 235 19.07 -5.82 -5.39
CA LYS A 235 20.38 -6.43 -5.18
C LYS A 235 20.67 -6.74 -3.71
N LYS A 236 21.55 -7.72 -3.52
CA LYS A 236 22.13 -8.10 -2.23
C LYS A 236 22.86 -6.96 -1.55
#